data_AF-A0A535LA42-F1
#
_entry.id   AF-A0A535LA42-F1
#
_cell.length_a   1.000
_cell.length_b   1.000
_cell.length_c   1.000
_cell.angle_alpha   90.00
_cell.angle_beta   90.00
_cell.angle_gamma   90.00
#
_symmetry.space_group_name_H-M   'P 1'
#
loop_
_entity.id
_entity.type
_entity.pdbx_description
1 polymer ?
#
loop_
_entity_poly.entity_id
_entity_poly.type
_entity_poly.pdbx_seq_one_letter_code
_entity_poly.pdbx_strand_id
1 'polypeptide(L)' 'ADPAAADFGVTFSQYTSDRAPGALDETIALLADGRLRLRAHQSMPMQQAAEAHRQLESGTVHERIILTLQ' A
#
# COMPACT_ATOMS: atom_id res chain seq x y z
N ALA A 1 -4.34 -9.71 -10.97
CA ALA A 1 -3.67 -8.59 -11.64
C ALA A 1 -3.77 -8.81 -13.14
N ASP A 2 -3.84 -7.74 -13.94
CA ASP A 2 -3.78 -7.83 -15.40
C ASP A 2 -2.40 -8.37 -15.82
N PRO A 3 -2.32 -9.51 -16.53
CA PRO A 3 -1.05 -10.05 -17.02
C PRO A 3 -0.28 -9.09 -17.94
N ALA A 4 -0.98 -8.19 -18.65
CA ALA A 4 -0.37 -7.25 -19.59
C ALA A 4 0.25 -6.01 -18.93
N ALA A 5 0.06 -5.82 -17.63
CA ALA A 5 0.51 -4.60 -16.93
C ALA A 5 2.03 -4.36 -17.05
N ALA A 6 2.83 -5.41 -17.10
CA ALA A 6 4.28 -5.31 -17.26
C ALA A 6 4.68 -4.61 -18.57
N ASP A 7 3.90 -4.79 -19.64
CA ASP A 7 4.15 -4.17 -20.95
C ASP A 7 3.97 -2.65 -20.94
N PHE A 8 3.28 -2.13 -19.91
CA PHE A 8 3.08 -0.70 -19.68
C PHE A 8 4.07 -0.11 -18.64
N GLY A 9 5.15 -0.84 -18.32
CA GLY A 9 6.15 -0.41 -17.34
C GLY A 9 5.70 -0.53 -15.88
N VAL A 10 4.56 -1.19 -15.61
CA VAL A 10 4.09 -1.45 -14.25
C VAL A 10 4.97 -2.51 -13.62
N THR A 11 5.68 -2.14 -12.55
CA THR A 11 6.41 -3.09 -11.70
C THR A 11 5.62 -3.30 -10.42
N PHE A 12 4.99 -4.47 -10.27
CA PHE A 12 4.42 -4.86 -8.98
C PHE A 12 5.55 -5.18 -8.01
N SER A 13 5.46 -4.68 -6.77
CA SER A 13 6.21 -5.31 -5.68
C SER A 13 5.72 -6.76 -5.62
N GLN A 14 6.58 -7.72 -5.99
CA GLN A 14 6.23 -9.13 -5.94
C GLN A 14 5.68 -9.49 -4.56
N TYR A 15 4.81 -10.51 -4.49
CA TYR A 15 4.68 -11.26 -3.25
C TYR A 15 6.08 -11.73 -2.86
N THR A 16 6.70 -11.10 -1.87
CA THR A 16 8.00 -11.55 -1.40
C THR A 16 7.76 -12.84 -0.62
N SER A 17 8.50 -13.90 -0.94
CA SER A 17 8.56 -15.11 -0.11
C SER A 17 9.17 -14.83 1.27
N ASP A 18 9.73 -13.63 1.45
CA ASP A 18 10.34 -13.09 2.67
C ASP A 18 9.32 -12.67 3.74
N ARG A 19 8.08 -13.14 3.64
CA ARG A 19 7.09 -12.93 4.69
C ARG A 19 7.47 -13.81 5.88
N ALA A 20 8.09 -13.23 6.89
CA ALA A 20 8.42 -13.94 8.12
C ALA A 20 7.15 -14.61 8.70
N PRO A 21 7.14 -15.93 8.91
CA PRO A 21 6.01 -16.62 9.54
C PRO A 21 5.70 -15.99 10.90
N GLY A 22 4.43 -15.69 11.19
CA GLY A 22 4.01 -15.07 12.46
C GLY A 22 4.24 -13.55 12.55
N ALA A 23 4.83 -12.90 11.54
CA ALA A 23 5.10 -11.45 11.59
C ALA A 23 3.83 -10.61 11.78
N LEU A 24 2.67 -11.08 11.31
CA LEU A 24 1.40 -10.38 11.54
C LEU A 24 1.05 -10.36 13.03
N ASP A 25 1.05 -11.52 13.68
CA ASP A 25 0.69 -11.63 15.11
C ASP A 25 1.66 -10.82 15.99
N GLU A 26 2.95 -10.88 15.68
CA GLU A 26 3.98 -10.07 16.34
C GLU A 26 3.73 -8.56 16.16
N THR A 27 3.50 -8.12 14.92
CA THR A 27 3.31 -6.69 14.62
C THR A 27 2.00 -6.14 15.15
N ILE A 28 0.95 -6.95 15.25
CA ILE A 28 -0.32 -6.58 15.90
C ILE A 28 -0.07 -6.30 17.40
N ALA A 29 0.69 -7.17 18.09
CA ALA A 29 1.02 -6.95 19.49
C ALA A 29 1.85 -5.68 19.69
N LEU A 30 2.85 -5.43 18.84
CA LEU A 30 3.64 -4.19 18.86
C LEU A 30 2.80 -2.94 18.58
N LEU A 31 1.80 -3.04 17.70
CA LEU A 31 0.87 -1.95 17.41
C LEU A 31 -0.02 -1.63 18.62
N ALA A 32 -0.56 -2.67 19.28
CA ALA A 32 -1.38 -2.52 20.47
C ALA A 32 -0.60 -1.92 21.65
N ASP A 33 0.67 -2.29 21.80
CA ASP A 33 1.60 -1.76 22.81
C ASP A 33 2.16 -0.36 22.46
N GLY A 34 1.79 0.19 21.29
CA GLY A 34 2.28 1.50 20.83
C GLY A 34 3.75 1.54 20.40
N ARG A 35 4.42 0.39 20.34
CA ARG A 35 5.82 0.22 19.91
C ARG A 35 5.97 0.17 18.39
N LEU A 36 4.87 -0.04 17.67
CA LEU A 36 4.75 0.12 16.23
C LEU A 36 3.73 1.23 15.94
N ARG A 37 4.07 2.14 15.04
CA ARG A 37 3.12 3.15 14.54
C ARG A 37 2.88 2.94 13.06
N LEU A 38 1.60 2.84 12.68
CA LEU A 38 1.24 2.85 11.27
C LEU A 38 1.57 4.22 10.66
N ARG A 39 2.09 4.20 9.44
CA ARG A 39 2.30 5.41 8.65
C ARG A 39 0.95 6.07 8.39
N ALA A 40 0.94 7.40 8.32
CA ALA A 40 -0.25 8.14 7.93
C ALA A 40 -0.78 7.65 6.57
N HIS A 41 -2.10 7.66 6.43
CA HIS A 41 -2.76 7.23 5.22
C HIS A 41 -3.87 8.21 4.84
N GLN A 42 -4.06 8.34 3.54
CA GLN A 42 -5.15 9.08 2.93
C GLN A 42 -6.14 8.08 2.32
N SER A 43 -7.42 8.27 2.57
CA SER A 43 -8.48 7.49 1.92
C SER A 43 -9.06 8.26 0.75
N MET A 44 -9.25 7.58 -0.38
CA MET A 44 -9.84 8.14 -1.60
C MET A 44 -10.88 7.15 -2.16
N PRO A 45 -12.00 7.61 -2.75
CA PRO A 45 -12.92 6.72 -3.46
C PRO A 45 -12.21 5.99 -4.61
N MET A 46 -12.60 4.74 -4.89
CA MET A 46 -12.04 3.93 -5.97
C MET A 46 -12.11 4.64 -7.35
N GLN A 47 -13.13 5.46 -7.57
CA GLN A 47 -13.31 6.26 -8.80
C GLN A 47 -12.16 7.27 -9.01
N GLN A 48 -11.43 7.61 -7.94
CA GLN A 48 -10.28 8.52 -7.98
C GLN A 48 -8.94 7.80 -8.12
N ALA A 49 -8.91 6.51 -8.45
CA ALA A 49 -7.67 5.74 -8.62
C ALA A 49 -6.66 6.43 -9.57
N ALA A 50 -7.12 7.01 -10.67
CA ALA A 50 -6.24 7.72 -11.61
C ALA A 50 -5.58 8.96 -10.99
N GLU A 51 -6.29 9.67 -10.10
CA GLU A 51 -5.73 10.80 -9.36
C GLU A 51 -4.76 10.34 -8.27
N ALA A 52 -5.10 9.25 -7.56
CA ALA A 52 -4.19 8.63 -6.61
C ALA A 52 -2.86 8.24 -7.27
N HIS A 53 -2.89 7.69 -8.49
CA HIS A 53 -1.68 7.39 -9.26
C HIS A 53 -0.86 8.64 -9.57
N ARG A 54 -1.48 9.72 -10.07
CA ARG A 54 -0.77 10.99 -10.31
C ARG A 54 -0.11 11.56 -9.06
N GLN A 55 -0.76 11.43 -7.91
CA GLN A 55 -0.22 11.87 -6.62
C GLN A 55 0.98 11.02 -6.15
N LEU A 56 1.02 9.73 -6.47
CA LEU A 56 2.19 8.89 -6.20
C LEU A 56 3.35 9.23 -7.14
N GLU A 57 3.06 9.50 -8.40
CA GLU A 57 4.06 9.84 -9.43
C GLU A 57 4.72 11.21 -9.19
N SER A 58 4.07 12.13 -8.48
CA SER A 58 4.65 13.44 -8.13
C SER A 58 5.86 13.33 -7.20
N GLY A 59 6.02 12.18 -6.52
CA GLY A 59 7.05 11.98 -5.48
C GLY A 59 6.84 12.80 -4.20
N THR A 60 5.75 13.56 -4.10
CA THR A 60 5.44 14.39 -2.91
C THR A 60 4.60 13.64 -1.89
N VAL A 61 3.85 12.62 -2.31
CA VAL A 61 3.06 11.78 -1.40
C VAL A 61 3.96 10.74 -0.74
N HIS A 62 4.10 10.90 0.57
CA HIS A 62 4.82 9.98 1.44
C HIS A 62 3.86 9.17 2.31
N GLU A 63 2.56 9.23 2.06
CA GLU A 63 1.55 8.51 2.83
C GLU A 63 1.05 7.31 2.05
N ARG A 64 0.43 6.34 2.72
CA ARG A 64 -0.31 5.28 2.01
C ARG A 64 -1.60 5.89 1.48
N ILE A 65 -1.88 5.75 0.19
CA ILE A 65 -3.22 6.00 -0.34
C ILE A 65 -4.00 4.69 -0.32
N ILE A 66 -5.19 4.72 0.30
CA ILE A 66 -6.11 3.59 0.38
C ILE A 66 -7.34 3.93 -0.46
N LEU A 67 -7.65 3.08 -1.44
CA LEU A 67 -8.84 3.21 -2.26
C LEU A 67 -10.01 2.49 -1.60
N THR A 68 -11.14 3.20 -1.42
CA THR A 68 -12.33 2.68 -0.77
C THR A 68 -13.49 2.53 -1.76
N LEU A 69 -14.28 1.47 -1.59
CA LEU A 69 -15.53 1.25 -2.31
C LEU A 69 -16.63 1.90 -1.46
N GLN A 70 -16.93 3.18 -1.69
CA GLN A 70 -18.16 3.76 -1.15
C GLN A 70 -19.34 3.45 -2.07
#